data_AF-A0AA38WR63-F1
#
_entry.id   AF-A0AA38WR63-F1
#
_cell.length_a   1.000
_cell.length_b   1.000
_cell.length_c   1.000
_cell.angle_alpha   90.00
_cell.angle_beta   90.00
_cell.angle_gamma   90.00
#
_symmetry.space_group_name_H-M   'P 1'
#
loop_
_entity.id
_entity.type
_entity.pdbx_description
1 polymer ?
#
loop_
_entity_poly.entity_id
_entity_poly.type
_entity_poly.pdbx_seq_one_letter_code
_entity_poly.pdbx_strand_id
1 'polypeptide(L)'
;MTTSASMKDMHKTFAKLDKFSGQDFQRWQKKMHFYLTDLKVVYVLSTPCPAFVENETLEQTRNRSKWENADYICRGHILNGMSDSLFDVYQNVQSAKELWDRLEAKYMAEDVSSKKFLVGNFLNYKMVDTRPVMEQYHELQRMLGQFAQYDMKMDVTPHFPKLVFQLTLLFVELVGLVCCVEILTMLGVFV
;
A
#
# COMPACT_ATOMS: atom_id res chain seq x y z
N MET A 1 14.98 5.27 33.08
CA MET A 1 16.07 5.70 32.18
C MET A 1 16.13 4.73 31.01
N THR A 2 15.32 4.92 29.96
CA THR A 2 15.29 4.05 28.76
C THR A 2 14.83 4.84 27.52
N THR A 3 15.17 6.13 27.43
CA THR A 3 14.51 7.04 26.48
C THR A 3 15.34 7.35 25.22
N SER A 4 16.67 7.44 25.28
CA SER A 4 17.45 7.95 24.14
C SER A 4 17.81 6.91 23.07
N ALA A 5 18.05 5.64 23.45
CA ALA A 5 18.38 4.58 22.50
C ALA A 5 17.13 4.14 21.70
N SER A 6 16.02 3.89 22.39
CA SER A 6 14.74 3.47 21.78
C SER A 6 14.18 4.53 20.82
N MET A 7 14.28 5.83 21.15
CA MET A 7 13.86 6.90 20.24
C MET A 7 14.74 6.99 18.98
N LYS A 8 16.05 6.77 19.08
CA LYS A 8 16.96 6.77 17.92
C LYS A 8 16.71 5.59 16.98
N ASP A 9 16.40 4.42 17.53
CA ASP A 9 16.08 3.22 16.74
C ASP A 9 14.73 3.34 16.02
N MET A 10 13.75 3.97 16.67
CA MET A 10 12.45 4.29 16.06
C MET A 10 12.58 5.31 14.91
N HIS A 11 13.42 6.33 15.06
CA HIS A 11 13.69 7.31 14.00
C HIS A 11 14.44 6.69 12.81
N LYS A 12 15.34 5.72 13.06
CA LYS A 12 15.99 4.90 12.03
C LYS A 12 15.00 3.98 11.30
N THR A 13 14.01 3.44 12.02
CA THR A 13 12.97 2.58 11.44
C THR A 13 12.00 3.38 10.57
N PHE A 14 11.68 4.62 10.95
CA PHE A 14 10.86 5.52 10.12
C PHE A 14 11.55 5.91 8.81
N ALA A 15 12.85 6.21 8.84
CA ALA A 15 13.62 6.50 7.62
C ALA A 15 13.67 5.31 6.64
N LYS A 16 13.32 4.10 7.10
CA LYS A 16 13.17 2.88 6.29
C LYS A 16 11.74 2.62 5.81
N LEU A 17 10.74 3.41 6.22
CA LEU A 17 9.39 3.26 5.69
C LEU A 17 9.33 3.86 4.29
N ASP A 18 8.88 3.06 3.34
CA ASP A 18 8.63 3.54 1.98
C ASP A 18 7.60 4.67 2.01
N LYS A 19 7.92 5.78 1.33
CA LYS A 19 7.00 6.92 1.19
C LYS A 19 5.75 6.48 0.43
N PHE A 20 4.58 6.93 0.89
CA PHE A 20 3.32 6.73 0.17
C PHE A 20 3.28 7.55 -1.12
N SER A 21 3.05 6.87 -2.24
CA SER A 21 2.99 7.47 -3.59
C SER A 21 1.58 7.41 -4.21
N GLY A 22 0.57 7.00 -3.45
CA GLY A 22 -0.82 6.84 -3.94
C GLY A 22 -1.24 5.39 -4.21
N GLN A 23 -0.33 4.42 -4.09
CA GLN A 23 -0.60 2.99 -4.27
C GLN A 23 -0.40 2.22 -2.97
N ASP A 24 -0.99 1.03 -2.88
CA ASP A 24 -0.90 0.12 -1.72
C ASP A 24 -1.22 0.81 -0.38
N PHE A 25 -2.23 1.68 -0.42
CA PHE A 25 -2.61 2.50 0.72
C PHE A 25 -2.87 1.67 1.97
N GLN A 26 -3.51 0.49 1.87
CA GLN A 26 -3.74 -0.38 3.03
C GLN A 26 -2.45 -0.81 3.74
N ARG A 27 -1.39 -1.11 2.98
CA ARG A 27 -0.11 -1.56 3.55
C ARG A 27 0.61 -0.39 4.20
N TRP A 28 0.70 0.74 3.50
CA TRP A 28 1.31 1.95 4.04
C TRP A 28 0.56 2.44 5.29
N GLN A 29 -0.77 2.48 5.24
CA GLN A 29 -1.62 2.93 6.33
C GLN A 29 -1.39 2.09 7.58
N LYS A 30 -1.36 0.75 7.47
CA LYS A 30 -1.06 -0.13 8.62
C LYS A 30 0.32 0.13 9.21
N LYS A 31 1.35 0.27 8.36
CA LYS A 31 2.72 0.60 8.81
C LYS A 31 2.75 1.94 9.53
N MET A 32 2.10 2.97 8.97
CA MET A 32 2.00 4.30 9.57
C MET A 32 1.24 4.26 10.91
N HIS A 33 0.14 3.53 10.98
CA HIS A 33 -0.63 3.39 12.21
C HIS A 33 0.18 2.73 13.34
N PHE A 34 0.95 1.67 13.04
CA PHE A 34 1.85 1.06 14.03
C PHE A 34 2.90 2.06 14.50
N TYR A 35 3.50 2.80 13.58
CA TYR A 35 4.49 3.82 13.93
C TYR A 35 3.93 4.93 14.83
N LEU A 36 2.73 5.44 14.52
CA LEU A 36 2.04 6.44 15.36
C LEU A 36 1.64 5.88 16.73
N THR A 37 1.40 4.56 16.81
CA THR A 37 1.12 3.85 18.07
C THR A 37 2.37 3.80 18.95
N ASP A 38 3.53 3.47 18.37
CA ASP A 38 4.81 3.46 19.08
C ASP A 38 5.18 4.85 19.61
N LEU A 39 4.87 5.89 18.83
CA LEU A 39 5.00 7.30 19.24
C LEU A 39 3.96 7.76 20.28
N LYS A 40 2.96 6.93 20.59
CA LYS A 40 1.85 7.22 21.51
C LYS A 40 1.02 8.44 21.11
N VAL A 41 0.90 8.73 19.81
CA VAL A 41 0.10 9.84 19.29
C VAL A 41 -1.14 9.38 18.53
N VAL A 42 -1.26 8.09 18.20
CA VAL A 42 -2.35 7.54 17.38
C VAL A 42 -3.76 7.85 17.91
N TYR A 43 -3.92 8.04 19.21
CA TYR A 43 -5.21 8.30 19.85
C TYR A 43 -5.92 9.56 19.32
N VAL A 44 -5.18 10.55 18.81
CA VAL A 44 -5.75 11.77 18.20
C VAL A 44 -6.55 11.49 16.93
N LEU A 45 -6.35 10.31 16.31
CA LEU A 45 -7.14 9.83 15.17
C LEU A 45 -8.51 9.28 15.58
N SER A 46 -8.82 9.18 16.87
CA SER A 46 -10.11 8.68 17.37
C SER A 46 -10.73 9.57 18.43
N THR A 47 -9.91 10.29 19.19
CA THR A 47 -10.35 11.10 20.32
C THR A 47 -10.39 12.57 19.91
N PRO A 48 -11.55 13.24 19.96
CA PRO A 48 -11.65 14.65 19.63
C PRO A 48 -10.84 15.52 20.60
N CYS A 49 -10.41 16.68 20.12
CA CYS A 49 -9.77 17.68 20.98
C CYS A 49 -10.71 18.06 22.14
N PRO A 50 -10.22 18.13 23.39
CA PRO A 50 -11.00 18.66 24.50
C PRO A 50 -11.58 20.04 24.17
N ALA A 51 -12.86 20.30 24.47
CA ALA A 51 -13.50 21.58 24.17
C ALA A 51 -12.96 22.72 25.06
N PHE A 52 -12.79 23.92 24.51
CA PHE A 52 -12.37 25.10 25.29
C PHE A 52 -13.46 25.53 26.26
N VAL A 53 -13.10 25.83 27.51
CA VAL A 53 -14.01 26.41 28.49
C VAL A 53 -13.37 27.64 29.15
N GLU A 54 -14.14 28.72 29.34
CA GLU A 54 -13.59 30.00 29.82
C GLU A 54 -12.92 29.91 31.19
N ASN A 55 -13.39 29.02 32.07
CA ASN A 55 -12.85 28.80 33.42
C ASN A 55 -12.09 27.48 33.50
N GLU A 56 -11.21 27.22 32.54
CA GLU A 56 -10.36 26.02 32.56
C GLU A 56 -9.53 25.93 33.84
N THR A 57 -9.55 24.76 34.45
CA THR A 57 -8.53 24.41 35.43
C THR A 57 -7.17 24.28 34.73
N LEU A 58 -6.09 24.49 35.48
CA LEU A 58 -4.73 24.25 34.97
C LEU A 58 -4.56 22.85 34.36
N GLU A 59 -5.26 21.86 34.90
CA GLU A 59 -5.25 20.50 34.37
C GLU A 59 -5.92 20.39 33.01
N GLN A 60 -7.06 21.05 32.81
CA GLN A 60 -7.78 21.06 31.52
C GLN A 60 -6.95 21.73 30.42
N THR A 61 -6.35 22.89 30.69
CA THR A 61 -5.46 23.56 29.73
C THR A 61 -4.26 22.68 29.39
N ARG A 62 -3.66 22.02 30.39
CA ARG A 62 -2.52 21.13 30.17
C ARG A 62 -2.89 19.90 29.35
N ASN A 63 -4.10 19.38 29.52
CA ASN A 63 -4.61 18.24 28.74
C ASN A 63 -4.89 18.64 27.29
N ARG A 64 -5.48 19.83 27.06
CA ARG A 64 -5.66 20.39 25.71
C ARG A 64 -4.33 20.56 24.99
N SER A 65 -3.35 21.24 25.60
CA SER A 65 -2.04 21.47 24.96
C SER A 65 -1.29 20.16 24.68
N LYS A 66 -1.45 19.13 25.53
CA LYS A 66 -0.91 17.79 25.25
C LYS A 66 -1.56 17.17 24.02
N TRP A 67 -2.88 17.29 23.88
CA TRP A 67 -3.61 16.78 22.73
C TRP A 67 -3.20 17.51 21.45
N GLU A 68 -3.15 18.85 21.47
CA GLU A 68 -2.73 19.68 20.32
C GLU A 68 -1.31 19.36 19.85
N ASN A 69 -0.39 19.16 20.79
CA ASN A 69 0.97 18.74 20.46
C ASN A 69 1.01 17.33 19.86
N ALA A 70 0.20 16.39 20.36
CA ALA A 70 0.09 15.06 19.79
C ALA A 70 -0.52 15.08 18.39
N ASP A 71 -1.52 15.93 18.14
CA ASP A 71 -2.13 16.12 16.82
C ASP A 71 -1.11 16.70 15.82
N TYR A 72 -0.35 17.72 16.22
CA TYR A 72 0.72 18.29 15.40
C TYR A 72 1.78 17.24 15.03
N ILE A 73 2.26 16.45 16.00
CA ILE A 73 3.23 15.38 15.77
C ILE A 73 2.66 14.31 14.85
N CYS A 74 1.44 13.85 15.11
CA CYS A 74 0.75 12.83 14.33
C CYS A 74 0.61 13.27 12.86
N ARG A 75 0.07 14.48 12.65
CA ARG A 75 -0.08 15.11 11.33
C ARG A 75 1.26 15.24 10.62
N GLY A 76 2.30 15.70 11.33
CA GLY A 76 3.65 15.81 10.80
C GLY A 76 4.20 14.48 10.30
N HIS A 77 4.02 13.39 11.03
CA HIS A 77 4.48 12.07 10.60
C HIS A 77 3.70 11.50 9.42
N ILE A 78 2.38 11.70 9.38
CA ILE A 78 1.55 11.30 8.24
C ILE A 78 2.03 12.03 6.97
N LEU A 79 2.24 13.34 7.05
CA LEU A 79 2.75 14.18 5.94
C LEU A 79 4.18 13.80 5.52
N ASN A 80 5.09 13.54 6.46
CA ASN A 80 6.45 13.12 6.11
C ASN A 80 6.50 11.68 5.58
N GLY A 81 5.45 10.89 5.82
CA GLY A 81 5.32 9.52 5.31
C GLY A 81 4.84 9.41 3.87
N MET A 82 4.51 10.53 3.21
CA MET A 82 4.08 10.55 1.80
C MET A 82 5.14 11.18 0.87
N SER A 83 4.96 10.97 -0.43
CA SER A 83 5.77 11.62 -1.46
C SER A 83 5.56 13.14 -1.45
N ASP A 84 6.54 13.88 -1.93
CA ASP A 84 6.52 15.35 -1.90
C ASP A 84 5.32 15.91 -2.69
N SER A 85 4.95 15.25 -3.80
CA SER A 85 3.75 15.59 -4.57
C SER A 85 2.44 15.48 -3.78
N LEU A 86 2.33 14.49 -2.88
CA LEU A 86 1.15 14.33 -2.02
C LEU A 86 1.24 15.27 -0.82
N PHE A 87 2.44 15.49 -0.28
CA PHE A 87 2.66 16.47 0.78
C PHE A 87 2.11 17.83 0.37
N ASP A 88 2.45 18.29 -0.85
CA ASP A 88 2.02 19.60 -1.34
C ASP A 88 0.51 19.77 -1.40
N VAL A 89 -0.21 18.68 -1.72
CA VAL A 89 -1.68 18.63 -1.78
C VAL A 89 -2.31 18.69 -0.38
N TYR A 90 -1.71 18.03 0.60
CA TYR A 90 -2.32 17.81 1.92
C TYR A 90 -1.76 18.69 3.05
N GLN A 91 -0.67 19.44 2.83
CA GLN A 91 0.03 20.23 3.87
C GLN A 91 -0.88 21.20 4.65
N ASN A 92 -1.95 21.69 4.01
CA ASN A 92 -2.86 22.68 4.59
C ASN A 92 -4.04 22.06 5.38
N VAL A 93 -4.12 20.73 5.49
CA VAL A 93 -5.13 20.06 6.32
C VAL A 93 -4.82 20.32 7.79
N GLN A 94 -5.84 20.70 8.57
CA GLN A 94 -5.64 21.33 9.88
C GLN A 94 -5.42 20.32 11.01
N SER A 95 -6.04 19.13 10.94
CA SER A 95 -5.90 18.09 11.96
C SER A 95 -5.40 16.76 11.39
N ALA A 96 -4.76 15.96 12.23
CA ALA A 96 -4.34 14.62 11.85
C ALA A 96 -5.55 13.74 11.50
N LYS A 97 -6.65 13.88 12.23
CA LYS A 97 -7.91 13.15 11.98
C LYS A 97 -8.47 13.44 10.59
N GLU A 98 -8.61 14.71 10.26
CA GLU A 98 -9.14 15.12 8.95
C GLU A 98 -8.24 14.63 7.81
N LEU A 99 -6.92 14.71 8.00
CA LEU A 99 -5.96 14.19 7.01
C LEU A 99 -6.13 12.68 6.82
N TRP A 100 -6.20 11.94 7.93
CA TRP A 100 -6.39 10.49 7.90
C TRP A 100 -7.68 10.08 7.18
N ASP A 101 -8.79 10.75 7.49
CA ASP A 101 -10.10 10.48 6.90
C ASP A 101 -10.13 10.78 5.40
N ARG A 102 -9.51 11.89 4.97
CA ARG A 102 -9.40 12.23 3.55
C ARG A 102 -8.60 11.18 2.78
N LEU A 103 -7.52 10.68 3.37
CA LEU A 103 -6.71 9.62 2.77
C LEU A 103 -7.49 8.31 2.69
N GLU A 104 -8.19 7.91 3.74
CA GLU A 104 -9.08 6.74 3.72
C GLU A 104 -10.16 6.85 2.66
N ALA A 105 -10.90 7.96 2.63
CA ALA A 105 -11.98 8.16 1.68
C ALA A 105 -11.51 8.07 0.22
N LYS A 106 -10.32 8.60 -0.08
CA LYS A 106 -9.76 8.59 -1.44
C LYS A 106 -9.16 7.24 -1.81
N TYR A 107 -8.27 6.70 -0.99
CA TYR A 107 -7.39 5.61 -1.41
C TYR A 107 -7.85 4.22 -0.93
N MET A 108 -8.73 4.09 0.07
CA MET A 108 -9.21 2.76 0.50
C MET A 108 -10.04 2.08 -0.59
N ALA A 109 -11.02 2.80 -1.15
CA ALA A 109 -11.89 2.26 -2.18
C ALA A 109 -11.14 1.99 -3.49
N GLU A 110 -10.24 2.89 -3.88
CA GLU A 110 -9.42 2.77 -5.09
C GLU A 110 -8.47 1.55 -5.02
N ASP A 111 -7.76 1.35 -3.90
CA ASP A 111 -6.82 0.23 -3.74
C ASP A 111 -7.55 -1.12 -3.79
N VAL A 112 -8.69 -1.25 -3.08
CA VAL A 112 -9.50 -2.46 -3.10
C VAL A 112 -10.11 -2.72 -4.48
N SER A 113 -10.64 -1.69 -5.14
CA SER A 113 -11.27 -1.81 -6.45
C SER A 113 -10.27 -2.18 -7.53
N SER A 114 -9.08 -1.56 -7.52
CA SER A 114 -8.01 -1.84 -8.49
C SER A 114 -7.52 -3.28 -8.38
N LYS A 115 -7.30 -3.76 -7.15
CA LYS A 115 -6.90 -5.16 -6.88
C LYS A 115 -7.98 -6.15 -7.32
N LYS A 116 -9.26 -5.87 -7.02
CA LYS A 116 -10.38 -6.72 -7.44
C LYS A 116 -10.55 -6.72 -8.96
N PHE A 117 -10.39 -5.58 -9.61
CA PHE A 117 -10.44 -5.45 -11.06
C PHE A 117 -9.32 -6.25 -11.72
N LEU A 118 -8.08 -6.13 -11.23
CA LEU A 118 -6.94 -6.90 -11.73
C LEU A 118 -7.17 -8.42 -11.64
N VAL A 119 -7.65 -8.89 -10.48
CA VAL A 119 -8.05 -10.30 -10.28
C VAL A 119 -9.12 -10.71 -11.29
N GLY A 120 -10.18 -9.92 -11.45
CA GLY A 120 -11.24 -10.20 -12.40
C GLY A 120 -10.76 -10.23 -13.85
N ASN A 121 -9.89 -9.29 -14.23
CA ASN A 121 -9.36 -9.18 -15.59
C ASN A 121 -8.50 -10.41 -15.93
N PHE A 122 -7.65 -10.84 -14.99
CA PHE A 122 -6.83 -12.03 -15.15
C PHE A 122 -7.67 -13.32 -15.23
N LEU A 123 -8.65 -13.50 -14.32
CA LEU A 123 -9.50 -14.70 -14.31
C LEU A 123 -10.35 -14.84 -15.57
N ASN A 124 -10.81 -13.72 -16.12
CA ASN A 124 -11.65 -13.69 -17.32
C ASN A 124 -10.84 -13.62 -18.62
N TYR A 125 -9.52 -13.47 -18.54
CA TYR A 125 -8.68 -13.37 -19.73
C TYR A 125 -8.75 -14.66 -20.57
N LYS A 126 -8.97 -14.48 -21.86
CA LYS A 126 -8.98 -15.54 -22.87
C LYS A 126 -8.25 -15.00 -24.09
N MET A 127 -7.31 -15.77 -24.60
CA MET A 127 -6.69 -15.45 -25.89
C MET A 127 -7.70 -15.60 -27.01
N VAL A 128 -7.56 -14.77 -28.04
CA VAL A 128 -8.39 -14.74 -29.23
C VAL A 128 -7.50 -15.08 -30.42
N ASP A 129 -7.91 -16.08 -31.21
CA ASP A 129 -7.12 -16.62 -32.33
C ASP A 129 -6.86 -15.58 -33.43
N THR A 130 -7.68 -14.54 -33.53
CA THR A 130 -7.55 -13.47 -34.54
C THR A 130 -6.56 -12.37 -34.14
N ARG A 131 -5.98 -12.41 -32.93
CA ARG A 131 -5.05 -11.39 -32.43
C ARG A 131 -3.62 -11.92 -32.41
N PRO A 132 -2.60 -11.07 -32.68
CA PRO A 132 -1.21 -11.46 -32.55
C PRO A 132 -0.91 -11.97 -31.14
N VAL A 133 -0.35 -13.16 -31.09
CA VAL A 133 0.00 -13.89 -29.87
C VAL A 133 0.94 -13.08 -28.97
N MET A 134 1.90 -12.35 -29.56
CA MET A 134 2.86 -11.52 -28.81
C MET A 134 2.19 -10.34 -28.08
N GLU A 135 1.18 -9.70 -28.66
CA GLU A 135 0.44 -8.63 -27.99
C GLU A 135 -0.31 -9.19 -26.78
N GLN A 136 -0.96 -10.35 -26.95
CA GLN A 136 -1.70 -11.04 -25.91
C GLN A 136 -0.78 -11.54 -24.79
N TYR A 137 0.45 -11.93 -25.11
CA TYR A 137 1.48 -12.28 -24.13
C TYR A 137 1.91 -11.07 -23.31
N HIS A 138 2.16 -9.91 -23.94
CA HIS A 138 2.52 -8.69 -23.22
C HIS A 138 1.38 -8.17 -22.32
N GLU A 139 0.12 -8.37 -22.70
CA GLU A 139 -1.04 -8.09 -21.83
C GLU A 139 -1.02 -8.96 -20.57
N LEU A 140 -0.77 -10.26 -20.72
CA LEU A 140 -0.61 -11.18 -19.59
C LEU A 140 0.58 -10.81 -18.71
N GLN A 141 1.74 -10.53 -19.30
CA GLN A 141 2.91 -10.08 -18.54
C GLN A 141 2.64 -8.79 -17.76
N ARG A 142 1.91 -7.84 -18.34
CA ARG A 142 1.53 -6.59 -17.66
C ARG A 142 0.64 -6.87 -16.44
N MET A 143 -0.38 -7.72 -16.59
CA MET A 143 -1.25 -8.11 -15.48
C MET A 143 -0.45 -8.82 -14.37
N LEU A 144 0.41 -9.77 -14.73
CA LEU A 144 1.29 -10.48 -13.77
C LEU A 144 2.26 -9.53 -13.05
N GLY A 145 2.84 -8.57 -13.77
CA GLY A 145 3.68 -7.52 -13.17
C GLY A 145 2.93 -6.68 -12.15
N GLN A 146 1.65 -6.36 -12.40
CA GLN A 146 0.81 -5.65 -11.45
C GLN A 146 0.50 -6.50 -10.19
N PHE A 147 0.30 -7.81 -10.32
CA PHE A 147 0.14 -8.69 -9.14
C PHE A 147 1.38 -8.68 -8.25
N ALA A 148 2.57 -8.73 -8.85
CA ALA A 148 3.84 -8.64 -8.12
C ALA A 148 4.00 -7.28 -7.44
N GLN A 149 3.64 -6.19 -8.13
CA GLN A 149 3.67 -4.83 -7.58
C GLN A 149 2.77 -4.69 -6.35
N TYR A 150 1.53 -5.20 -6.41
CA TYR A 150 0.59 -5.15 -5.30
C TYR A 150 0.89 -6.18 -4.18
N ASP A 151 1.96 -6.97 -4.32
CA ASP A 151 2.32 -8.10 -3.43
C ASP A 151 1.10 -9.02 -3.16
N MET A 152 0.33 -9.26 -4.21
CA MET A 152 -0.85 -10.11 -4.18
C MET A 152 -0.44 -11.56 -4.34
N LYS A 153 -0.60 -12.35 -3.27
CA LYS A 153 -0.46 -13.80 -3.34
C LYS A 153 -1.70 -14.39 -3.98
N MET A 154 -1.70 -14.52 -5.30
CA MET A 154 -2.74 -15.26 -6.00
C MET A 154 -2.39 -16.74 -5.90
N ASP A 155 -3.30 -17.56 -5.36
CA ASP A 155 -3.22 -19.00 -5.52
C ASP A 155 -3.50 -19.31 -7.00
N VAL A 156 -2.46 -19.21 -7.83
CA VAL A 156 -2.51 -19.48 -9.26
C VAL A 156 -2.62 -20.96 -9.55
N THR A 157 -2.49 -21.85 -8.55
CA THR A 157 -2.51 -23.31 -8.68
C THR A 157 -3.72 -23.84 -9.46
N PRO A 158 -4.96 -23.35 -9.28
CA PRO A 158 -6.12 -23.80 -10.05
C PRO A 158 -6.13 -23.30 -11.51
N HIS A 159 -5.36 -22.26 -11.80
CA HIS A 159 -5.33 -21.57 -13.09
C HIS A 159 -4.03 -21.83 -13.87
N PHE A 160 -3.04 -22.40 -13.19
CA PHE A 160 -1.75 -22.80 -13.71
C PHE A 160 -1.87 -23.75 -14.91
N PRO A 161 -2.75 -24.78 -14.91
CA PRO A 161 -2.93 -25.62 -16.08
C PRO A 161 -3.42 -24.84 -17.29
N LYS A 162 -4.25 -23.81 -17.10
CA LYS A 162 -4.80 -22.98 -18.17
C LYS A 162 -3.74 -22.01 -18.72
N LEU A 163 -2.95 -21.38 -17.85
CA LEU A 163 -1.82 -20.54 -18.25
C LEU A 163 -0.73 -21.36 -18.96
N VAL A 164 -0.37 -22.52 -18.40
CA VAL A 164 0.60 -23.45 -18.99
C VAL A 164 0.07 -23.97 -20.31
N PHE A 165 -1.20 -24.34 -20.45
CA PHE A 165 -1.77 -24.80 -21.72
C PHE A 165 -1.76 -23.68 -22.78
N GLN A 166 -2.09 -22.44 -22.40
CA GLN A 166 -2.04 -21.27 -23.30
C GLN A 166 -0.61 -20.87 -23.69
N LEU A 167 0.35 -20.94 -22.75
CA LEU A 167 1.78 -20.72 -23.01
C LEU A 167 2.38 -21.88 -23.83
N THR A 168 1.93 -23.12 -23.61
CA THR A 168 2.41 -24.31 -24.34
C THR A 168 1.90 -24.28 -25.78
N LEU A 169 0.67 -23.84 -26.03
CA LEU A 169 0.17 -23.53 -27.39
C LEU A 169 1.02 -22.45 -28.08
N LEU A 170 1.45 -21.43 -27.33
CA LEU A 170 2.38 -20.38 -27.78
C LEU A 170 3.76 -20.94 -28.19
N PHE A 171 4.28 -21.91 -27.42
CA PHE A 171 5.57 -22.55 -27.68
C PHE A 171 5.54 -23.49 -28.88
N VAL A 172 4.42 -24.16 -29.12
CA VAL A 172 4.25 -25.04 -30.29
C VAL A 172 4.25 -24.24 -31.60
N GLU A 173 3.81 -22.97 -31.60
CA GLU A 173 3.81 -22.13 -32.80
C GLU A 173 5.11 -21.34 -33.04
N LEU A 174 5.87 -20.99 -32.00
CA LEU A 174 7.02 -20.08 -32.15
C LEU A 174 8.39 -20.77 -32.25
N VAL A 175 8.76 -21.72 -31.39
CA VAL A 175 10.09 -22.37 -31.48
C VAL A 175 10.08 -23.70 -30.73
N GLY A 176 10.45 -24.79 -31.41
CA GLY A 176 10.73 -26.06 -30.75
C GLY A 176 11.70 -25.93 -29.57
N LEU A 177 11.28 -26.48 -28.43
CA LEU A 177 12.07 -26.95 -27.28
C LEU A 177 12.85 -26.00 -26.34
N VAL A 178 13.09 -24.72 -26.60
CA VAL A 178 14.15 -24.03 -25.80
C VAL A 178 13.70 -23.25 -24.54
N CYS A 179 12.52 -22.63 -24.44
CA CYS A 179 12.24 -21.75 -23.26
C CYS A 179 11.34 -22.34 -22.16
N CYS A 180 11.08 -23.65 -22.13
CA CYS A 180 10.29 -24.26 -21.05
C CYS A 180 10.98 -24.07 -19.66
N VAL A 181 12.32 -23.95 -19.65
CA VAL A 181 13.13 -23.89 -18.42
C VAL A 181 13.11 -22.52 -17.74
N GLU A 182 13.03 -21.42 -18.50
CA GLU A 182 13.10 -20.05 -17.94
C GLU A 182 11.78 -19.60 -17.31
N ILE A 183 10.64 -20.09 -17.81
CA ILE A 183 9.31 -19.79 -17.24
C ILE A 183 9.06 -20.62 -15.97
N LEU A 184 9.53 -21.87 -15.93
CA LEU A 184 9.46 -22.73 -14.73
C LEU A 184 10.31 -22.17 -13.58
N THR A 185 11.48 -21.60 -13.90
CA THR A 185 12.35 -20.96 -12.91
C THR A 185 11.79 -19.61 -12.41
N MET A 186 11.13 -18.82 -13.27
CA MET A 186 10.44 -17.59 -12.86
C MET A 186 9.19 -17.84 -11.99
N LEU A 187 8.55 -19.01 -12.13
CA LEU A 187 7.41 -19.43 -11.31
C LEU A 187 7.82 -20.24 -10.06
N GLY A 188 9.13 -20.40 -9.82
CA GLY A 188 9.66 -21.07 -8.62
C GLY A 188 9.43 -22.59 -8.58
N VAL A 189 9.17 -23.22 -9.73
CA VAL A 189 9.00 -24.66 -9.84
C VAL A 189 10.38 -25.28 -10.07
N PHE A 190 11.01 -25.76 -9.00
CA PHE A 190 12.18 -26.64 -9.11
C PHE A 190 11.68 -28.03 -9.55
N VAL A 191 12.22 -28.54 -10.67
CA VAL A 191 12.08 -29.95 -11.07
C VAL A 191 12.95 -30.81 -10.16
#